data_AF-A0A4W2E2S6-F1
#
_entry.id   AF-A0A4W2E2S6-F1
#
_cell.length_a   1.000
_cell.length_b   1.000
_cell.length_c   1.000
_cell.angle_alpha   90.00
_cell.angle_beta   90.00
_cell.angle_gamma   90.00
#
_symmetry.space_group_name_H-M   'P 1'
#
loop_
_entity.id
_entity.type
_entity.pdbx_description
1 polymer ?
#
loop_
_entity_poly.entity_id
_entity_poly.type
_entity_poly.pdbx_seq_one_letter_code
_entity_poly.pdbx_strand_id
1 'polypeptide(L)'
;MSVPVRAGPSSWRRAATLVLAAGWTRPVPAAASRPQPPAEGFRVLLLQRSASQGFLPGAQVFPGGVLEAADRSTDWLRLFAPHHGPPRFGLGRAPPQRAAFPVLPNVRPGAVDEDAAALPDDIAFRICAIRETFEEAGVLLLRPRDPRPPNQAPGCALAPPPALADWRARVRRDPRHFLSLCAQLDCTPDIWALHDWSVWITPFSRPGGRRFETTFFLCCLNEPPPVFPDLVEVVDCQIEDPGCFWVVIKGCSPFLDHEVDYQKLNSAMNDFYNSLCQDIEIKPLKLEEGQVCVVYCQELKCWCRAVIKSIVSSADHYLAECFLVDFARYIPVKSRK
;
A
#
# COMPACT_ATOMS: atom_id res chain seq x y z
N MET A 1 -20.06 2.70 -40.46
CA MET A 1 -20.87 3.46 -39.49
C MET A 1 -20.53 2.95 -38.10
N SER A 2 -19.67 3.69 -37.41
CA SER A 2 -19.21 3.40 -36.04
C SER A 2 -20.36 3.66 -35.08
N VAL A 3 -20.86 2.61 -34.44
CA VAL A 3 -21.85 2.74 -33.37
C VAL A 3 -21.17 3.46 -32.20
N PRO A 4 -21.72 4.56 -31.66
CA PRO A 4 -21.16 5.21 -30.49
C PRO A 4 -21.29 4.24 -29.32
N VAL A 5 -20.16 3.89 -28.70
CA VAL A 5 -20.16 3.20 -27.41
C VAL A 5 -20.86 4.12 -26.42
N ARG A 6 -22.06 3.75 -25.95
CA ARG A 6 -22.73 4.44 -24.86
C ARG A 6 -21.85 4.34 -23.62
N ALA A 7 -21.24 5.45 -23.21
CA ALA A 7 -20.58 5.57 -21.93
C ALA A 7 -21.66 5.60 -20.83
N GLY A 8 -21.94 4.45 -20.21
CA GLY A 8 -22.57 4.41 -18.90
C GLY A 8 -21.56 4.87 -17.82
N PRO A 9 -22.00 5.46 -16.70
CA PRO A 9 -21.09 6.03 -15.71
C PRO A 9 -20.48 4.91 -14.87
N SER A 10 -19.35 4.35 -15.29
CA SER A 10 -18.45 3.70 -14.32
C SER A 10 -17.56 4.78 -13.71
N SER A 11 -18.11 5.57 -12.79
CA SER A 11 -17.31 6.50 -12.00
C SER A 11 -16.36 5.70 -11.11
N TRP A 12 -15.10 6.13 -11.04
CA TRP A 12 -14.17 5.58 -10.07
C TRP A 12 -14.67 5.92 -8.67
N ARG A 13 -14.66 4.94 -7.77
CA ARG A 13 -14.90 5.18 -6.35
C ARG A 13 -13.67 5.87 -5.79
N ARG A 14 -13.85 7.01 -5.16
CA ARG A 14 -12.77 7.75 -4.50
C ARG A 14 -12.39 7.02 -3.22
N ALA A 15 -11.10 6.76 -3.02
CA ALA A 15 -10.60 5.97 -1.91
C ALA A 15 -9.31 6.58 -1.33
N ALA A 16 -9.00 6.24 -0.09
CA ALA A 16 -7.72 6.55 0.52
C ALA A 16 -7.08 5.31 1.16
N THR A 17 -5.76 5.25 1.09
CA THR A 17 -4.95 4.15 1.63
C THR A 17 -3.78 4.71 2.43
N LEU A 18 -3.46 4.06 3.55
CA LEU A 18 -2.34 4.43 4.40
C LEU A 18 -1.24 3.38 4.36
N VAL A 19 -0.06 3.78 3.91
CA VAL A 19 1.18 3.03 4.10
C VAL A 19 1.74 3.43 5.46
N LEU A 20 1.63 2.55 6.45
CA LEU A 20 2.11 2.81 7.80
C LEU A 20 3.48 2.17 8.01
N ALA A 21 4.52 2.99 8.05
CA ALA A 21 5.89 2.57 8.31
C ALA A 21 6.24 2.83 9.78
N ALA A 22 6.87 1.87 10.44
CA ALA A 22 7.30 2.02 11.83
C ALA A 22 8.80 1.69 11.97
N GLY A 23 9.51 2.48 12.78
CA GLY A 23 10.87 2.16 13.18
C GLY A 23 10.92 0.78 13.84
N TRP A 24 11.94 0.01 13.47
CA TRP A 24 12.11 -1.34 13.97
C TRP A 24 13.48 -1.48 14.61
N THR A 25 13.51 -1.77 15.91
CA THR A 25 14.72 -2.21 16.60
C THR A 25 14.61 -3.69 16.85
N ARG A 26 15.56 -4.47 16.34
CA ARG A 26 15.58 -5.92 16.58
C ARG A 26 15.79 -6.15 18.09
N PRO A 27 14.96 -6.98 18.76
CA PRO A 27 15.23 -7.34 20.15
C PRO A 27 16.62 -7.99 20.23
N VAL A 28 17.55 -7.36 20.94
CA VAL A 28 18.90 -7.91 21.14
C VAL A 28 18.79 -8.95 22.25
N PRO A 29 19.13 -10.24 22.00
CA PRO A 29 19.28 -11.20 23.08
C PRO A 29 20.39 -10.73 24.03
N ALA A 30 20.18 -10.82 25.34
CA ALA A 30 21.06 -10.28 26.38
C ALA A 30 22.50 -10.83 26.43
N ALA A 31 22.96 -11.61 25.44
CA ALA A 31 24.22 -12.35 25.45
C ALA A 31 25.15 -12.10 24.24
N ALA A 32 24.89 -11.11 23.37
CA ALA A 32 25.79 -10.83 22.26
C ALA A 32 26.86 -9.77 22.62
N SER A 33 28.06 -10.22 22.98
CA SER A 33 29.21 -9.39 23.38
C SER A 33 29.97 -8.73 22.21
N ARG A 34 29.28 -8.42 21.11
CA ARG A 34 29.89 -7.76 19.94
C ARG A 34 29.00 -6.58 19.53
N PRO A 35 29.56 -5.38 19.25
CA PRO A 35 28.76 -4.30 18.70
C PRO A 35 28.26 -4.77 17.33
N GLN A 36 27.00 -5.17 17.28
CA GLN A 36 26.31 -5.35 16.00
C GLN A 36 26.05 -3.94 15.45
N PRO A 37 26.21 -3.72 14.13
CA PRO A 37 25.73 -2.48 13.53
C PRO A 37 24.26 -2.30 13.90
N PRO A 38 23.76 -1.06 14.04
CA PRO A 38 22.35 -0.85 14.35
C PRO A 38 21.52 -1.64 13.34
N ALA A 39 20.60 -2.47 13.83
CA ALA A 39 19.53 -2.99 12.98
C ALA A 39 18.56 -1.83 12.72
N GLU A 40 19.04 -0.76 12.10
CA GLU A 40 18.27 0.42 11.73
C GLU A 40 17.49 0.09 10.46
N GLY A 41 16.18 0.05 10.60
CA GLY A 41 15.27 -0.17 9.48
C GLY A 41 13.84 0.18 9.88
N PHE A 42 12.96 0.22 8.89
CA PHE A 42 11.53 0.33 9.12
C PHE A 42 10.82 -0.95 8.67
N ARG A 43 9.62 -1.13 9.19
CA ARG A 43 8.69 -2.18 8.78
C ARG A 43 7.38 -1.53 8.36
N VAL A 44 6.62 -2.20 7.51
CA VAL A 44 5.35 -1.69 7.01
C VAL A 44 4.20 -2.58 7.44
N LEU A 45 3.10 -1.97 7.87
CA LEU A 45 1.87 -2.70 8.20
C LEU A 45 1.20 -3.22 6.92
N LEU A 46 1.01 -4.53 6.84
CA LEU A 46 0.22 -5.22 5.84
C LEU A 46 -0.97 -5.92 6.49
N LEU A 47 -2.10 -5.91 5.81
CA LEU A 47 -3.34 -6.56 6.21
C LEU A 47 -3.64 -7.71 5.28
N GLN A 48 -4.06 -8.85 5.82
CA GLN A 48 -4.58 -9.95 5.04
C GLN A 48 -6.09 -9.90 5.00
N ARG A 49 -6.66 -9.72 3.81
CA ARG A 49 -8.12 -9.72 3.61
C ARG A 49 -8.70 -11.11 3.80
N SER A 50 -9.92 -11.20 4.33
CA SER A 50 -10.66 -12.45 4.39
C SER A 50 -10.91 -13.02 2.99
N ALA A 51 -10.88 -14.35 2.86
CA ALA A 51 -11.23 -15.05 1.63
C ALA A 51 -12.72 -14.87 1.25
N SER A 52 -13.57 -14.46 2.19
CA SER A 52 -14.99 -14.17 1.93
C SER A 52 -15.23 -12.80 1.28
N GLN A 53 -14.19 -11.97 1.12
CA GLN A 53 -14.32 -10.64 0.53
C GLN A 53 -14.58 -10.69 -0.98
N GLY A 54 -15.58 -9.95 -1.46
CA GLY A 54 -15.90 -9.95 -2.89
C GLY A 54 -14.86 -9.25 -3.79
N PHE A 55 -13.87 -8.54 -3.21
CA PHE A 55 -12.79 -7.86 -3.93
C PHE A 55 -11.47 -8.29 -3.35
N LEU A 56 -10.59 -8.79 -4.22
CA LEU A 56 -9.25 -9.25 -3.86
C LEU A 56 -9.27 -10.17 -2.61
N PRO A 57 -10.06 -11.26 -2.62
CA PRO A 57 -10.15 -12.18 -1.49
C PRO A 57 -8.77 -12.76 -1.15
N GLY A 58 -8.40 -12.79 0.13
CA GLY A 58 -7.12 -13.33 0.59
C GLY A 58 -5.89 -12.47 0.27
N ALA A 59 -6.06 -11.31 -0.39
CA ALA A 59 -4.94 -10.46 -0.76
C ALA A 59 -4.30 -9.78 0.45
N GLN A 60 -2.99 -9.55 0.36
CA GLN A 60 -2.28 -8.63 1.24
C GLN A 60 -2.43 -7.21 0.71
N VAL A 61 -2.86 -6.30 1.58
CA VAL A 61 -3.13 -4.89 1.25
C VAL A 61 -2.65 -3.96 2.35
N PHE A 62 -2.55 -2.68 2.06
CA PHE A 62 -2.45 -1.63 3.08
C PHE A 62 -3.85 -1.24 3.60
N PRO A 63 -3.97 -0.74 4.84
CA PRO A 63 -5.24 -0.24 5.35
C PRO A 63 -5.82 0.85 4.45
N GLY A 64 -7.11 0.77 4.16
CA GLY A 64 -7.77 1.78 3.35
C GLY A 64 -9.10 1.35 2.75
N GLY A 65 -9.85 2.34 2.30
CA GLY A 65 -11.21 2.13 1.83
C GLY A 65 -11.80 3.33 1.11
N VAL A 66 -13.11 3.30 0.93
CA VAL A 66 -13.84 4.30 0.14
C VAL A 66 -14.04 5.56 0.99
N LEU A 67 -13.92 6.72 0.33
CA LEU A 67 -14.23 8.01 0.94
C LEU A 67 -15.73 8.09 1.22
N GLU A 68 -16.10 8.29 2.49
CA GLU A 68 -17.48 8.37 2.95
C GLU A 68 -17.91 9.83 3.19
N ALA A 69 -19.21 10.10 3.16
CA ALA A 69 -19.72 11.45 3.39
C ALA A 69 -19.33 12.01 4.77
N ALA A 70 -19.19 11.14 5.78
CA ALA A 70 -18.74 11.52 7.12
C ALA A 70 -17.31 12.08 7.14
N ASP A 71 -16.45 11.65 6.22
CA ASP A 71 -15.06 12.12 6.13
C ASP A 71 -14.98 13.57 5.63
N ARG A 72 -16.02 14.03 4.93
CA ARG A 72 -16.15 15.39 4.38
C ARG A 72 -16.89 16.36 5.31
N SER A 73 -17.44 15.86 6.42
CA SER A 73 -18.31 16.66 7.30
C SER A 73 -17.58 17.87 7.90
N THR A 74 -18.23 19.03 7.94
CA THR A 74 -17.70 20.20 8.65
C THR A 74 -17.77 20.08 10.16
N ASP A 75 -18.43 19.05 10.72
CA ASP A 75 -18.40 18.78 12.17
C ASP A 75 -16.98 18.54 12.69
N TRP A 76 -16.09 18.04 11.84
CA TRP A 76 -14.67 17.86 12.14
C TRP A 76 -13.97 19.18 12.53
N LEU A 77 -14.42 20.33 12.04
CA LEU A 77 -13.81 21.64 12.33
C LEU A 77 -13.69 21.91 13.84
N ARG A 78 -14.65 21.42 14.62
CA ARG A 78 -14.68 21.57 16.09
C ARG A 78 -13.53 20.82 16.76
N LEU A 79 -13.21 19.62 16.26
CA LEU A 79 -12.12 18.79 16.77
C LEU A 79 -10.75 19.31 16.31
N PHE A 80 -10.67 19.84 15.10
CA PHE A 80 -9.46 20.44 14.56
C PHE A 80 -9.16 21.85 15.09
N ALA A 81 -10.04 22.47 15.87
CA ALA A 81 -9.79 23.79 16.47
C ALA A 81 -8.59 23.78 17.44
N PRO A 82 -7.69 24.79 17.42
CA PRO A 82 -7.70 25.99 16.58
C PRO A 82 -7.00 25.83 15.22
N HIS A 83 -6.47 24.65 14.92
CA HIS A 83 -5.60 24.39 13.77
C HIS A 83 -6.32 24.31 12.43
N HIS A 84 -7.66 24.35 12.37
CA HIS A 84 -8.42 24.30 11.11
C HIS A 84 -8.33 25.60 10.27
N GLY A 85 -7.76 26.67 10.82
CA GLY A 85 -7.60 27.94 10.14
C GLY A 85 -6.63 27.89 8.94
N PRO A 86 -6.53 28.99 8.18
CA PRO A 86 -5.53 29.11 7.12
C PRO A 86 -4.09 29.16 7.69
N PRO A 87 -3.08 28.65 6.95
CA PRO A 87 -3.21 27.98 5.65
C PRO A 87 -3.59 26.49 5.80
N ARG A 88 -4.73 26.09 5.23
CA ARG A 88 -5.22 24.70 5.07
C ARG A 88 -4.87 23.77 6.24
N PHE A 89 -5.48 23.99 7.40
CA PHE A 89 -5.26 23.19 8.60
C PHE A 89 -3.81 23.18 9.12
N GLY A 90 -2.93 24.07 8.65
CA GLY A 90 -1.49 24.01 8.93
C GLY A 90 -0.69 23.03 8.05
N LEU A 91 -1.30 22.40 7.03
CA LEU A 91 -0.62 21.48 6.09
C LEU A 91 0.19 22.20 4.99
N GLY A 92 0.37 23.52 5.08
CA GLY A 92 1.14 24.30 4.12
C GLY A 92 0.38 24.61 2.82
N ARG A 93 1.02 24.51 1.64
CA ARG A 93 0.39 24.80 0.34
C ARG A 93 -0.35 23.58 -0.21
N ALA A 94 -1.49 23.80 -0.87
CA ALA A 94 -2.29 22.71 -1.40
C ALA A 94 -1.46 21.97 -2.46
N PRO A 95 -1.54 20.62 -2.53
CA PRO A 95 -1.00 19.91 -3.67
C PRO A 95 -1.58 20.53 -4.94
N PRO A 96 -0.82 20.65 -6.04
CA PRO A 96 -1.39 21.11 -7.30
C PRO A 96 -2.61 20.27 -7.65
N GLN A 97 -3.72 20.90 -8.07
CA GLN A 97 -4.89 20.19 -8.58
C GLN A 97 -4.43 19.29 -9.73
N ARG A 98 -4.34 18.00 -9.46
CA ARG A 98 -3.90 17.02 -10.45
C ARG A 98 -5.09 16.76 -11.34
N ALA A 99 -5.05 17.26 -12.58
CA ALA A 99 -6.04 16.91 -13.58
C ALA A 99 -6.06 15.38 -13.67
N ALA A 100 -7.18 14.75 -13.28
CA ALA A 100 -7.36 13.32 -13.40
C ALA A 100 -7.08 12.96 -14.86
N PHE A 101 -6.06 12.14 -15.11
CA PHE A 101 -5.74 11.65 -16.45
C PHE A 101 -6.42 10.29 -16.64
N PRO A 102 -7.16 10.06 -17.74
CA PRO A 102 -7.43 10.99 -18.82
C PRO A 102 -8.35 12.12 -18.35
N VAL A 103 -8.09 13.34 -18.84
CA VAL A 103 -8.95 14.51 -18.64
C VAL A 103 -10.27 14.24 -19.33
N LEU A 104 -11.17 13.53 -18.67
CA LEU A 104 -12.58 13.55 -19.02
C LEU A 104 -13.05 14.96 -18.68
N PRO A 105 -13.71 15.68 -19.60
CA PRO A 105 -14.25 16.99 -19.29
C PRO A 105 -15.23 16.81 -18.12
N ASN A 106 -14.80 17.21 -16.92
CA ASN A 106 -15.65 17.33 -15.75
C ASN A 106 -16.53 18.58 -15.88
N VAL A 107 -16.96 18.89 -17.10
CA VAL A 107 -17.86 19.98 -17.41
C VAL A 107 -19.26 19.40 -17.34
N ARG A 108 -19.84 19.36 -16.15
CA ARG A 108 -21.26 19.69 -16.04
C ARG A 108 -21.32 21.21 -16.29
N PRO A 109 -21.83 21.70 -17.42
CA PRO A 109 -22.07 23.13 -17.57
C PRO A 109 -23.14 23.49 -16.53
N GLY A 110 -22.74 24.17 -15.44
CA GLY A 110 -23.65 24.58 -14.37
C GLY A 110 -23.52 23.87 -13.02
N ALA A 111 -22.50 23.02 -12.78
CA ALA A 111 -22.17 22.62 -11.41
C ALA A 111 -21.42 23.77 -10.72
N VAL A 112 -22.19 24.71 -10.17
CA VAL A 112 -21.76 25.60 -9.09
C VAL A 112 -21.05 24.75 -8.04
N ASP A 113 -19.89 25.19 -7.51
CA ASP A 113 -19.12 24.52 -6.43
C ASP A 113 -20.03 23.67 -5.54
N GLU A 114 -20.07 22.35 -5.80
CA GLU A 114 -20.91 21.42 -5.04
C GLU A 114 -20.31 21.32 -3.63
N ASP A 115 -20.95 22.04 -2.70
CA ASP A 115 -20.72 22.21 -1.26
C ASP A 115 -19.55 23.09 -0.80
N ALA A 116 -19.77 24.41 -0.77
CA ALA A 116 -19.03 25.34 0.10
C ALA A 116 -19.07 24.99 1.61
N ALA A 117 -19.89 23.99 1.99
CA ALA A 117 -20.09 23.51 3.36
C ALA A 117 -19.36 22.19 3.68
N ALA A 118 -18.51 21.68 2.78
CA ALA A 118 -17.72 20.45 2.99
C ALA A 118 -16.24 20.75 3.26
N LEU A 119 -15.56 19.82 3.94
CA LEU A 119 -14.10 19.89 4.08
C LEU A 119 -13.40 19.75 2.71
N PRO A 120 -12.21 20.37 2.55
CA PRO A 120 -11.37 20.14 1.38
C PRO A 120 -11.05 18.65 1.20
N ASP A 121 -10.98 18.20 -0.06
CA ASP A 121 -10.81 16.79 -0.41
C ASP A 121 -9.55 16.16 0.20
N ASP A 122 -8.45 16.89 0.26
CA ASP A 122 -7.20 16.39 0.84
C ASP A 122 -7.33 16.12 2.34
N ILE A 123 -8.08 16.95 3.07
CA ILE A 123 -8.40 16.74 4.48
C ILE A 123 -9.31 15.51 4.64
N ALA A 124 -10.35 15.43 3.82
CA ALA A 124 -11.30 14.32 3.87
C ALA A 124 -10.62 12.97 3.56
N PHE A 125 -9.71 12.92 2.59
CA PHE A 125 -8.94 11.71 2.29
C PHE A 125 -8.00 11.30 3.42
N ARG A 126 -7.39 12.25 4.13
CA ARG A 126 -6.56 11.96 5.31
C ARG A 126 -7.41 11.39 6.45
N ILE A 127 -8.59 11.96 6.68
CA ILE A 127 -9.56 11.43 7.66
C ILE A 127 -10.00 10.02 7.27
N CYS A 128 -10.34 9.79 6.00
CA CYS A 128 -10.72 8.47 5.48
C CYS A 128 -9.61 7.45 5.70
N ALA A 129 -8.35 7.75 5.35
CA ALA A 129 -7.23 6.84 5.55
C ALA A 129 -7.04 6.46 7.03
N ILE A 130 -7.17 7.43 7.95
CA ILE A 130 -7.08 7.20 9.40
C ILE A 130 -8.26 6.37 9.90
N ARG A 131 -9.49 6.69 9.47
CA ARG A 131 -10.72 5.97 9.84
C ARG A 131 -10.63 4.50 9.43
N GLU A 132 -10.30 4.24 8.16
CA GLU A 132 -10.16 2.87 7.62
C GLU A 132 -9.07 2.10 8.35
N THR A 133 -7.93 2.74 8.66
CA THR A 133 -6.86 2.14 9.47
C THR A 133 -7.35 1.72 10.86
N PHE A 134 -8.23 2.50 11.49
CA PHE A 134 -8.89 2.12 12.74
C PHE A 134 -9.89 0.97 12.54
N GLU A 135 -10.73 1.05 11.50
CA GLU A 135 -11.76 0.04 11.20
C GLU A 135 -11.17 -1.34 10.92
N GLU A 136 -10.01 -1.40 10.23
CA GLU A 136 -9.39 -2.64 9.74
C GLU A 136 -8.27 -3.18 10.64
N ALA A 137 -7.49 -2.31 11.30
CA ALA A 137 -6.35 -2.71 12.13
C ALA A 137 -6.43 -2.25 13.59
N GLY A 138 -7.46 -1.48 13.98
CA GLY A 138 -7.60 -0.97 15.34
C GLY A 138 -6.56 0.09 15.75
N VAL A 139 -5.75 0.58 14.80
CA VAL A 139 -4.69 1.54 15.06
C VAL A 139 -5.28 2.95 15.12
N LEU A 140 -5.05 3.65 16.23
CA LEU A 140 -5.53 5.01 16.44
C LEU A 140 -4.45 6.06 16.13
N LEU A 141 -4.46 6.59 14.91
CA LEU A 141 -3.64 7.73 14.51
C LEU A 141 -4.36 9.04 14.83
N LEU A 142 -4.44 9.32 16.13
CA LEU A 142 -5.06 10.51 16.66
C LEU A 142 -4.04 11.30 17.47
N ARG A 143 -4.27 12.60 17.61
CA ARG A 143 -3.54 13.44 18.55
C ARG A 143 -4.50 14.10 19.54
N PRO A 144 -4.08 14.27 20.81
CA PRO A 144 -4.81 15.10 21.75
C PRO A 144 -5.07 16.50 21.18
N ARG A 145 -6.21 17.08 21.54
CA ARG A 145 -6.54 18.46 21.17
C ARG A 145 -5.66 19.43 21.94
N ASP A 146 -4.52 19.74 21.34
CA ASP A 146 -3.50 20.63 21.90
C ASP A 146 -3.48 21.95 21.10
N PRO A 147 -3.52 23.12 21.75
CA PRO A 147 -3.38 24.41 21.07
C PRO A 147 -1.99 24.60 20.43
N ARG A 148 -0.97 23.83 20.83
CA ARG A 148 0.36 23.88 20.22
C ARG A 148 0.31 23.41 18.76
N PRO A 149 1.05 24.06 17.85
CA PRO A 149 1.08 23.67 16.46
C PRO A 149 1.54 22.20 16.32
N PRO A 150 1.07 21.49 15.28
CA PRO A 150 1.59 20.17 14.95
C PRO A 150 3.12 20.23 14.83
N ASN A 151 3.81 19.29 15.48
CA ASN A 151 5.25 19.13 15.28
C ASN A 151 5.51 18.24 14.05
N GLN A 152 6.65 18.40 13.40
CA GLN A 152 7.09 17.55 12.27
C GLN A 152 7.77 16.24 12.74
N ALA A 153 7.55 15.85 14.00
CA ALA A 153 8.07 14.57 14.50
C ALA A 153 7.32 13.40 13.84
N PRO A 154 7.93 12.20 13.78
CA PRO A 154 7.20 10.98 13.41
C PRO A 154 5.93 10.84 14.27
N GLY A 155 4.87 10.33 13.64
CA GLY A 155 3.59 10.14 14.29
C GLY A 155 3.68 9.15 15.46
N CYS A 156 2.66 9.17 16.31
CA CYS A 156 2.50 8.20 17.38
C CYS A 156 1.08 7.61 17.32
N ALA A 157 0.98 6.28 17.36
CA ALA A 157 -0.31 5.64 17.52
C ALA A 157 -0.71 5.64 19.00
N LEU A 158 -1.94 6.06 19.29
CA LEU A 158 -2.48 5.96 20.65
C LEU A 158 -2.79 4.50 21.00
N ALA A 159 -2.82 4.22 22.30
CA ALA A 159 -3.31 2.95 22.80
C ALA A 159 -4.77 2.72 22.34
N PRO A 160 -5.18 1.47 22.08
CA PRO A 160 -6.55 1.17 21.69
C PRO A 160 -7.56 1.71 22.72
N PRO A 161 -8.74 2.16 22.27
CA PRO A 161 -9.75 2.64 23.19
C PRO A 161 -10.33 1.48 24.00
N PRO A 162 -10.85 1.73 25.21
CA PRO A 162 -11.71 0.76 25.88
C PRO A 162 -12.85 0.35 24.96
N ALA A 163 -13.19 -0.94 24.95
CA ALA A 163 -14.21 -1.51 24.05
C ALA A 163 -13.93 -1.28 22.55
N LEU A 164 -12.67 -1.48 22.11
CA LEU A 164 -12.23 -1.39 20.70
C LEU A 164 -13.20 -2.07 19.72
N ALA A 165 -13.64 -3.30 20.04
CA ALA A 165 -14.53 -4.08 19.17
C ALA A 165 -15.89 -3.38 18.96
N ASP A 166 -16.48 -2.83 20.02
CA ASP A 166 -17.76 -2.13 19.96
C ASP A 166 -17.65 -0.84 19.14
N TRP A 167 -16.57 -0.09 19.33
CA TRP A 167 -16.30 1.10 18.52
C TRP A 167 -16.16 0.76 17.04
N ARG A 168 -15.36 -0.25 16.70
CA ARG A 168 -15.21 -0.68 15.30
C ARG A 168 -16.53 -1.12 14.69
N ALA A 169 -17.35 -1.88 15.43
CA ALA A 169 -18.68 -2.28 14.97
C ALA A 169 -19.60 -1.07 14.70
N ARG A 170 -19.55 -0.04 15.55
CA ARG A 170 -20.31 1.21 15.36
C ARG A 170 -19.82 2.00 14.15
N VAL A 171 -18.51 2.16 13.99
CA VAL A 171 -17.92 2.89 12.86
C VAL A 171 -18.21 2.19 11.54
N ARG A 172 -18.03 0.86 11.46
CA ARG A 172 -18.37 0.08 10.25
C ARG A 172 -19.83 0.22 9.86
N ARG A 173 -20.73 0.29 10.85
CA ARG A 173 -22.17 0.47 10.61
C ARG A 173 -22.49 1.89 10.14
N ASP A 174 -21.81 2.89 10.68
CA ASP A 174 -21.99 4.31 10.37
C ASP A 174 -20.69 5.08 10.65
N PRO A 175 -19.96 5.49 9.60
CA PRO A 175 -18.67 6.19 9.69
C PRO A 175 -18.66 7.43 10.58
N ARG A 176 -19.82 8.05 10.84
CA ARG A 176 -19.95 9.20 11.76
C ARG A 176 -19.58 8.87 13.21
N HIS A 177 -19.61 7.60 13.60
CA HIS A 177 -19.15 7.20 14.92
C HIS A 177 -17.64 7.36 15.09
N PHE A 178 -16.86 7.50 14.02
CA PHE A 178 -15.43 7.80 14.14
C PHE A 178 -15.19 9.21 14.67
N LEU A 179 -15.97 10.20 14.20
CA LEU A 179 -16.02 11.54 14.79
C LEU A 179 -16.41 11.47 16.28
N SER A 180 -17.42 10.65 16.60
CA SER A 180 -17.89 10.48 17.99
C SER A 180 -16.81 9.88 18.90
N LEU A 181 -16.05 8.90 18.39
CA LEU A 181 -14.90 8.32 19.07
C LEU A 181 -13.83 9.39 19.34
N CYS A 182 -13.44 10.16 18.32
CA CYS A 182 -12.46 11.23 18.46
C CYS A 182 -12.91 12.27 19.49
N ALA A 183 -14.18 12.67 19.45
CA ALA A 183 -14.76 13.60 20.42
C ALA A 183 -14.74 13.05 21.85
N GLN A 184 -15.08 11.76 22.04
CA GLN A 184 -15.06 11.13 23.36
C GLN A 184 -13.65 11.00 23.95
N LEU A 185 -12.64 10.79 23.09
CA LEU A 185 -11.23 10.74 23.49
C LEU A 185 -10.58 12.13 23.61
N ASP A 186 -11.32 13.21 23.35
CA ASP A 186 -10.82 14.58 23.23
C ASP A 186 -9.59 14.69 22.31
N CYS A 187 -9.67 13.99 21.19
CA CYS A 187 -8.62 13.89 20.18
C CYS A 187 -9.12 14.33 18.80
N THR A 188 -8.18 14.59 17.90
CA THR A 188 -8.45 14.82 16.48
C THR A 188 -7.64 13.85 15.63
N PRO A 189 -8.11 13.45 14.44
CA PRO A 189 -7.29 12.67 13.50
C PRO A 189 -5.96 13.38 13.25
N ASP A 190 -4.84 12.67 13.35
CA ASP A 190 -3.51 13.26 13.14
C ASP A 190 -3.19 13.37 11.64
N ILE A 191 -3.94 14.22 10.95
CA ILE A 191 -3.81 14.44 9.51
C ILE A 191 -2.44 15.00 9.12
N TRP A 192 -1.68 15.53 10.08
CA TRP A 192 -0.35 16.11 9.88
C TRP A 192 0.76 15.07 9.81
N ALA A 193 0.54 13.89 10.42
CA ALA A 193 1.46 12.76 10.33
C ALA A 193 1.40 12.03 8.97
N LEU A 194 0.38 12.33 8.15
CA LEU A 194 0.24 11.75 6.81
C LEU A 194 1.03 12.59 5.79
N HIS A 195 1.76 11.94 4.90
CA HIS A 195 2.48 12.56 3.79
C HIS A 195 1.90 12.05 2.48
N ASP A 196 1.66 12.95 1.52
CA ASP A 196 1.20 12.56 0.19
C ASP A 196 2.26 11.67 -0.49
N TRP A 197 1.87 10.47 -0.91
CA TRP A 197 2.79 9.53 -1.57
C TRP A 197 2.46 9.40 -3.06
N SER A 198 1.27 8.91 -3.40
CA SER A 198 0.88 8.67 -4.80
C SER A 198 -0.64 8.60 -4.98
N VAL A 199 -1.11 8.66 -6.23
CA VAL A 199 -2.52 8.45 -6.58
C VAL A 199 -2.59 7.42 -7.69
N TRP A 200 -3.44 6.42 -7.53
CA TRP A 200 -3.57 5.31 -8.46
C TRP A 200 -5.00 5.16 -8.92
N ILE A 201 -5.16 4.90 -10.22
CA ILE A 201 -6.44 4.73 -10.87
C ILE A 201 -6.53 3.30 -11.38
N THR A 202 -7.58 2.56 -10.97
CA THR A 202 -7.80 1.21 -11.48
C THR A 202 -8.07 1.26 -12.99
N PRO A 203 -7.28 0.54 -13.83
CA PRO A 203 -7.50 0.48 -15.28
C PRO A 203 -8.89 -0.07 -15.64
N PHE A 204 -9.29 0.11 -16.90
CA PHE A 204 -10.47 -0.56 -17.44
C PHE A 204 -10.06 -1.97 -17.90
N SER A 205 -10.42 -3.00 -17.13
CA SER A 205 -10.08 -4.39 -17.48
C SER A 205 -11.29 -5.21 -17.93
N ARG A 206 -12.42 -5.11 -17.22
CA ARG A 206 -13.67 -5.83 -17.55
C ARG A 206 -14.91 -4.95 -17.30
N PRO A 207 -15.96 -5.01 -18.14
CA PRO A 207 -17.22 -4.33 -17.87
C PRO A 207 -17.81 -4.73 -16.52
N GLY A 208 -18.25 -3.76 -15.72
CA GLY A 208 -18.86 -4.00 -14.40
C GLY A 208 -17.88 -4.26 -13.25
N GLY A 209 -16.57 -4.22 -13.49
CA GLY A 209 -15.56 -4.32 -12.43
C GLY A 209 -15.62 -3.15 -11.45
N ARG A 210 -15.25 -3.40 -10.18
CA ARG A 210 -15.02 -2.31 -9.20
C ARG A 210 -13.77 -1.54 -9.57
N ARG A 211 -13.86 -0.21 -9.53
CA ARG A 211 -12.78 0.70 -9.94
C ARG A 211 -12.62 1.79 -8.92
N PHE A 212 -11.37 2.11 -8.62
CA PHE A 212 -11.00 3.05 -7.58
C PHE A 212 -10.02 4.09 -8.10
N GLU A 213 -10.20 5.32 -7.64
CA GLU A 213 -9.19 6.36 -7.64
C GLU A 213 -8.72 6.49 -6.20
N THR A 214 -7.54 5.92 -5.92
CA THR A 214 -7.04 5.76 -4.55
C THR A 214 -5.89 6.72 -4.31
N THR A 215 -6.05 7.61 -3.33
CA THR A 215 -4.98 8.47 -2.81
C THR A 215 -4.21 7.71 -1.73
N PHE A 216 -2.90 7.58 -1.89
CA PHE A 216 -2.05 6.94 -0.90
C PHE A 216 -1.29 7.96 -0.07
N PHE A 217 -1.31 7.74 1.24
CA PHE A 217 -0.51 8.48 2.20
C PHE A 217 0.57 7.57 2.82
N LEU A 218 1.69 8.17 3.21
CA LEU A 218 2.71 7.55 4.04
C LEU A 218 2.64 8.15 5.45
N CYS A 219 2.63 7.32 6.48
CA CYS A 219 2.78 7.76 7.88
C CYS A 219 3.95 7.00 8.50
N CYS A 220 4.90 7.74 9.08
CA CYS A 220 6.07 7.17 9.75
C CYS A 220 5.87 7.26 11.26
N LEU A 221 5.95 6.12 11.95
CA LEU A 221 5.91 5.98 13.39
C LEU A 221 7.30 5.66 13.93
N ASN A 222 7.59 6.08 15.16
CA ASN A 222 8.84 5.70 15.83
C ASN A 222 8.90 4.22 16.16
N GLU A 223 7.77 3.66 16.58
CA GLU A 223 7.66 2.27 17.04
C GLU A 223 6.43 1.59 16.41
N PRO A 224 6.43 0.25 16.29
CA PRO A 224 5.30 -0.49 15.75
C PRO A 224 4.05 -0.27 16.61
N PRO A 225 2.89 0.07 16.00
CA PRO A 225 1.67 0.26 16.77
C PRO A 225 1.08 -1.08 17.20
N PRO A 226 0.25 -1.11 18.26
CA PRO A 226 -0.55 -2.28 18.55
C PRO A 226 -1.60 -2.47 17.44
N VAL A 227 -1.64 -3.66 16.84
CA VAL A 227 -2.52 -4.00 15.71
C VAL A 227 -3.47 -5.12 16.08
N PHE A 228 -4.73 -4.99 15.66
CA PHE A 228 -5.77 -5.98 15.90
C PHE A 228 -6.61 -6.11 14.63
N PRO A 229 -6.62 -7.27 13.93
CA PRO A 229 -7.52 -7.48 12.80
C PRO A 229 -8.99 -7.43 13.29
N ASP A 230 -9.93 -7.00 12.44
CA ASP A 230 -11.36 -7.05 12.81
C ASP A 230 -11.96 -8.45 12.76
N LEU A 231 -11.25 -9.41 12.15
CA LEU A 231 -11.70 -10.78 11.89
C LEU A 231 -12.97 -10.86 11.04
N VAL A 232 -13.32 -9.78 10.33
CA VAL A 232 -14.47 -9.70 9.41
C VAL A 232 -13.98 -9.42 8.00
N GLU A 233 -13.33 -8.28 7.81
CA GLU A 233 -12.73 -7.91 6.53
C GLU A 233 -11.27 -8.30 6.45
N VAL A 234 -10.58 -8.22 7.59
CA VAL A 234 -9.16 -8.50 7.77
C VAL A 234 -9.00 -9.64 8.77
N VAL A 235 -8.26 -10.67 8.37
CA VAL A 235 -8.04 -11.88 9.18
C VAL A 235 -6.68 -11.93 9.85
N ASP A 236 -5.72 -11.15 9.34
CA ASP A 236 -4.36 -11.06 9.90
C ASP A 236 -3.74 -9.67 9.66
N CYS A 237 -2.83 -9.27 10.54
CA CYS A 237 -2.06 -8.03 10.44
C CYS A 237 -0.57 -8.34 10.66
N GLN A 238 0.29 -7.95 9.72
CA GLN A 238 1.72 -8.26 9.75
C GLN A 238 2.53 -6.96 9.65
N ILE A 239 3.61 -6.85 10.43
CA ILE A 239 4.53 -5.71 10.38
C ILE A 239 5.83 -6.22 9.76
N GLU A 240 5.97 -5.99 8.46
CA GLU A 240 6.89 -6.73 7.62
C GLU A 240 8.01 -5.87 7.03
N ASP A 241 9.09 -6.51 6.60
CA ASP A 241 10.16 -5.85 5.87
C ASP A 241 9.63 -5.35 4.52
N PRO A 242 9.83 -4.07 4.14
CA PRO A 242 9.35 -3.56 2.86
C PRO A 242 9.92 -4.31 1.64
N GLY A 243 11.04 -5.03 1.78
CA GLY A 243 11.59 -5.89 0.74
C GLY A 243 10.91 -7.26 0.60
N CYS A 244 9.95 -7.61 1.47
CA CYS A 244 9.28 -8.92 1.46
C CYS A 244 8.04 -8.97 0.55
N PHE A 245 7.54 -7.83 0.09
CA PHE A 245 6.37 -7.76 -0.79
C PHE A 245 6.70 -6.99 -2.06
N TRP A 246 6.04 -7.39 -3.15
CA TRP A 246 6.29 -6.86 -4.47
C TRP A 246 4.98 -6.77 -5.22
N VAL A 247 4.82 -5.71 -6.01
CA VAL A 247 3.60 -5.46 -6.80
C VAL A 247 3.97 -5.40 -8.27
N VAL A 248 3.22 -6.13 -9.10
CA VAL A 248 3.33 -6.03 -10.54
C VAL A 248 2.44 -4.88 -11.02
N ILE A 249 3.06 -3.82 -11.52
CA ILE A 249 2.34 -2.70 -12.13
C ILE A 249 2.03 -3.06 -13.58
N LYS A 250 0.75 -3.34 -13.87
CA LYS A 250 0.26 -3.47 -15.25
C LYS A 250 -0.05 -2.06 -15.79
N GLY A 251 0.94 -1.42 -16.41
CA GLY A 251 0.75 -0.16 -17.12
C GLY A 251 0.23 -0.36 -18.55
N CYS A 252 -0.38 0.67 -19.13
CA CYS A 252 -0.49 0.84 -20.58
C CYS A 252 0.56 1.86 -21.00
N SER A 253 1.66 1.43 -21.62
CA SER A 253 2.51 2.32 -22.42
C SER A 253 1.79 2.62 -23.73
N PRO A 254 1.89 3.84 -24.30
CA PRO A 254 1.39 4.13 -25.65
C PRO A 254 2.03 3.28 -26.76
N PHE A 255 3.02 2.43 -26.44
CA PHE A 255 3.73 1.60 -27.40
C PHE A 255 3.64 0.09 -27.17
N LEU A 256 3.03 -0.41 -26.09
CA LEU A 256 3.13 -1.84 -25.74
C LEU A 256 1.88 -2.36 -25.00
N ASP A 257 1.39 -3.51 -25.45
CA ASP A 257 0.39 -4.30 -24.72
C ASP A 257 1.14 -5.21 -23.75
N HIS A 258 1.58 -4.64 -22.63
CA HIS A 258 2.58 -5.22 -21.72
C HIS A 258 2.24 -6.61 -21.18
N GLU A 259 0.96 -6.94 -21.05
CA GLU A 259 0.55 -8.28 -20.60
C GLU A 259 0.84 -9.33 -21.67
N VAL A 260 0.54 -9.00 -22.94
CA VAL A 260 0.86 -9.84 -24.08
C VAL A 260 2.38 -9.90 -24.29
N ASP A 261 3.10 -8.81 -24.09
CA ASP A 261 4.55 -8.77 -24.32
C ASP A 261 5.34 -9.48 -23.22
N TYR A 262 4.92 -9.39 -21.95
CA TYR A 262 5.48 -10.23 -20.90
C TYR A 262 5.19 -11.71 -21.17
N GLN A 263 3.95 -12.06 -21.54
CA GLN A 263 3.61 -13.44 -21.88
C GLN A 263 4.42 -13.95 -23.07
N LYS A 264 4.59 -13.13 -24.12
CA LYS A 264 5.44 -13.44 -25.28
C LYS A 264 6.90 -13.62 -24.87
N LEU A 265 7.45 -12.70 -24.06
CA LEU A 265 8.81 -12.79 -23.55
C LEU A 265 9.00 -14.07 -22.74
N ASN A 266 8.09 -14.34 -21.81
CA ASN A 266 8.13 -15.50 -20.95
C ASN A 266 8.01 -16.80 -21.76
N SER A 267 7.11 -16.85 -22.74
CA SER A 267 6.97 -17.99 -23.66
C SER A 267 8.26 -18.18 -24.47
N ALA A 268 8.71 -17.14 -25.18
CA ALA A 268 9.90 -17.21 -26.04
C ALA A 268 11.16 -17.59 -25.25
N MET A 269 11.32 -17.08 -24.04
CA MET A 269 12.42 -17.46 -23.14
C MET A 269 12.32 -18.93 -22.73
N ASN A 270 11.14 -19.40 -22.31
CA ASN A 270 10.95 -20.79 -21.92
C ASN A 270 11.16 -21.75 -23.11
N ASP A 271 10.64 -21.41 -24.30
CA ASP A 271 10.85 -22.18 -25.52
C ASP A 271 12.34 -22.28 -25.87
N PHE A 272 13.06 -21.15 -25.80
CA PHE A 272 14.50 -21.10 -26.04
C PHE A 272 15.30 -21.98 -25.06
N TYR A 273 15.14 -21.79 -23.75
CA TYR A 273 15.92 -22.53 -22.76
C TYR A 273 15.51 -24.00 -22.64
N ASN A 274 14.23 -24.34 -22.86
CA ASN A 274 13.81 -25.74 -22.94
C ASN A 274 14.42 -26.45 -24.16
N SER A 275 14.54 -25.76 -25.30
CA SER A 275 15.21 -26.33 -26.48
C SER A 275 16.71 -26.48 -26.27
N LEU A 276 17.37 -25.52 -25.59
CA LEU A 276 18.82 -25.51 -25.44
C LEU A 276 19.31 -26.48 -24.34
N CYS A 277 18.55 -26.63 -23.25
CA CYS A 277 18.89 -27.50 -22.13
C CYS A 277 18.54 -28.98 -22.34
N GLN A 278 17.94 -29.35 -23.48
CA GLN A 278 17.80 -30.76 -23.86
C GLN A 278 19.17 -31.41 -24.14
N ASP A 279 20.16 -30.62 -24.59
CA ASP A 279 21.45 -31.15 -25.05
C ASP A 279 22.68 -30.59 -24.30
N ILE A 280 22.57 -29.47 -23.56
CA ILE A 280 23.73 -28.78 -22.95
C ILE A 280 23.41 -28.21 -21.55
N GLU A 281 24.28 -28.46 -20.58
CA GLU A 281 24.27 -27.78 -19.27
C GLU A 281 24.80 -26.34 -19.45
N ILE A 282 23.90 -25.35 -19.56
CA ILE A 282 24.28 -23.94 -19.74
C ILE A 282 24.82 -23.42 -18.41
N LYS A 283 26.15 -23.27 -18.32
CA LYS A 283 26.80 -22.67 -17.16
C LYS A 283 27.17 -21.22 -17.44
N PRO A 284 26.87 -20.30 -16.51
CA PRO A 284 27.41 -18.95 -16.60
C PRO A 284 28.94 -18.97 -16.46
N LEU A 285 29.64 -18.23 -17.32
CA LEU A 285 31.11 -18.13 -17.33
C LEU A 285 31.68 -17.58 -16.01
N LYS A 286 30.91 -16.73 -15.34
CA LYS A 286 31.17 -16.19 -14.00
C LYS A 286 29.85 -16.03 -13.27
N LEU A 287 29.88 -16.27 -11.97
CA LEU A 287 28.80 -16.01 -11.02
C LEU A 287 29.20 -14.82 -10.17
N GLU A 288 28.49 -13.71 -10.32
CA GLU A 288 28.73 -12.48 -9.56
C GLU A 288 27.45 -12.03 -8.85
N GLU A 289 27.57 -11.50 -7.63
CA GLU A 289 26.44 -10.90 -6.93
C GLU A 289 25.93 -9.67 -7.69
N GLY A 290 24.62 -9.54 -7.81
CA GLY A 290 23.96 -8.51 -8.62
C GLY A 290 23.79 -8.86 -10.10
N GLN A 291 24.38 -9.97 -10.58
CA GLN A 291 24.24 -10.41 -11.96
C GLN A 291 22.80 -10.85 -12.27
N VAL A 292 22.28 -10.39 -13.40
CA VAL A 292 21.00 -10.88 -13.96
C VAL A 292 21.28 -12.16 -14.75
N CYS A 293 20.52 -13.22 -14.47
CA CYS A 293 20.63 -14.51 -15.12
C CYS A 293 19.25 -15.13 -15.35
N VAL A 294 19.22 -16.31 -15.99
CA VAL A 294 18.00 -17.12 -16.14
C VAL A 294 18.22 -18.42 -15.37
N VAL A 295 17.25 -18.78 -14.53
CA VAL A 295 17.30 -19.96 -13.67
C VAL A 295 16.03 -20.78 -13.83
N TYR A 296 16.15 -22.10 -13.77
CA TYR A 296 14.98 -22.97 -13.79
C TYR A 296 14.39 -23.10 -12.39
N CYS A 297 13.14 -22.68 -12.21
CA CYS A 297 12.43 -22.84 -10.94
C CYS A 297 11.62 -24.15 -10.98
N GLN A 298 12.03 -25.15 -10.18
CA GLN A 298 11.37 -26.45 -10.15
C GLN A 298 9.91 -26.38 -9.71
N GLU A 299 9.59 -25.49 -8.77
CA GLU A 299 8.24 -25.34 -8.25
C GLU A 299 7.28 -24.69 -9.26
N LEU A 300 7.77 -23.68 -10.00
CA LEU A 300 7.00 -23.02 -11.05
C LEU A 300 7.04 -23.79 -12.38
N LYS A 301 7.94 -24.77 -12.50
CA LYS A 301 8.20 -25.57 -13.71
C LYS A 301 8.51 -24.72 -14.95
N CYS A 302 9.19 -23.60 -14.77
CA CYS A 302 9.56 -22.69 -15.85
C CYS A 302 10.92 -22.02 -15.60
N TRP A 303 11.54 -21.55 -16.69
CA TRP A 303 12.68 -20.67 -16.66
C TRP A 303 12.24 -19.28 -16.23
N CYS A 304 12.98 -18.68 -15.31
CA CYS A 304 12.68 -17.40 -14.69
C CYS A 304 13.88 -16.46 -14.81
N ARG A 305 13.64 -15.18 -15.06
CA ARG A 305 14.67 -14.15 -14.91
C ARG A 305 14.97 -13.99 -13.42
N ALA A 306 16.24 -13.91 -13.07
CA ALA A 306 16.67 -13.79 -11.69
C ALA A 306 17.86 -12.85 -11.53
N VAL A 307 18.02 -12.31 -10.32
CA VAL A 307 19.22 -11.60 -9.88
C VAL A 307 19.90 -12.45 -8.81
N ILE A 308 21.20 -12.67 -8.94
CA ILE A 308 21.99 -13.34 -7.91
C ILE A 308 22.14 -12.39 -6.73
N LYS A 309 21.67 -12.79 -5.56
CA LYS A 309 21.67 -11.96 -4.34
C LYS A 309 22.77 -12.34 -3.36
N SER A 310 23.16 -13.61 -3.33
CA SER A 310 24.33 -14.05 -2.57
C SER A 310 24.89 -15.33 -3.17
N ILE A 311 26.18 -15.58 -2.96
CA ILE A 311 26.87 -16.79 -3.44
C ILE A 311 27.64 -17.40 -2.28
N VAL A 312 27.33 -18.64 -1.95
CA VAL A 312 28.07 -19.44 -0.98
C VAL A 312 28.87 -20.51 -1.72
N SER A 313 30.18 -20.57 -1.47
CA SER A 313 31.07 -21.56 -2.07
C SER A 313 31.29 -22.74 -1.12
N SER A 314 31.12 -23.95 -1.63
CA SER A 314 31.52 -25.21 -0.98
C SER A 314 32.61 -25.92 -1.81
N ALA A 315 33.15 -27.05 -1.35
CA ALA A 315 34.28 -27.75 -1.99
C ALA A 315 34.07 -27.95 -3.50
N ASP A 316 32.90 -28.44 -3.91
CA ASP A 316 32.63 -28.84 -5.31
C ASP A 316 31.55 -28.00 -6.01
N HIS A 317 30.82 -27.15 -5.27
CA HIS A 317 29.64 -26.45 -5.77
C HIS A 317 29.55 -25.00 -5.26
N TYR A 318 28.92 -24.14 -6.06
CA TYR A 318 28.37 -22.86 -5.63
C TYR A 318 26.87 -23.03 -5.33
N LEU A 319 26.42 -22.47 -4.22
CA LEU A 319 25.02 -22.26 -3.93
C LEU A 319 24.73 -20.77 -4.09
N ALA A 320 24.01 -20.41 -5.15
CA ALA A 320 23.57 -19.05 -5.39
C ALA A 320 22.15 -18.87 -4.85
N GLU A 321 21.93 -17.84 -4.05
CA GLU A 321 20.57 -17.39 -3.71
C GLU A 321 20.11 -16.43 -4.81
N CYS A 322 19.05 -16.80 -5.51
CA CYS A 322 18.56 -16.08 -6.68
C CYS A 322 17.19 -15.48 -6.38
N PHE A 323 17.01 -14.19 -6.67
CA PHE A 323 15.72 -13.51 -6.59
C PHE A 323 15.06 -13.49 -7.98
N LEU A 324 13.96 -14.22 -8.13
CA LEU A 324 13.15 -14.27 -9.35
C LEU A 324 12.40 -12.95 -9.53
N VAL A 325 12.86 -12.10 -10.44
CA VAL A 325 12.40 -10.70 -10.55
C VAL A 325 10.92 -10.58 -10.95
N ASP A 326 10.41 -11.57 -11.67
CA ASP A 326 9.03 -11.59 -12.15
C ASP A 326 8.04 -12.21 -11.16
N PHE A 327 8.55 -12.99 -10.21
CA PHE A 327 7.77 -13.76 -9.24
C PHE A 327 8.00 -13.29 -7.80
N ALA A 328 8.89 -12.32 -7.61
CA ALA A 328 9.22 -11.77 -6.31
C ALA A 328 9.64 -12.82 -5.27
N ARG A 329 10.40 -13.82 -5.71
CA ARG A 329 10.67 -15.03 -4.92
C ARG A 329 12.15 -15.34 -4.85
N TYR A 330 12.64 -15.71 -3.67
CA TYR A 330 13.98 -16.25 -3.49
C TYR A 330 13.99 -17.76 -3.71
N ILE A 331 14.95 -18.25 -4.48
CA ILE A 331 15.22 -19.69 -4.65
C ILE A 331 16.72 -19.98 -4.51
N PRO A 332 17.10 -21.09 -3.87
CA PRO A 332 18.47 -21.57 -3.90
C PRO A 332 18.76 -22.31 -5.20
N VAL A 333 19.82 -21.93 -5.90
CA VAL A 333 20.27 -22.57 -7.15
C VAL A 333 21.66 -23.15 -6.94
N LYS A 334 21.78 -24.47 -7.11
CA LYS A 334 23.08 -25.16 -7.06
C LYS A 334 23.74 -25.10 -8.45
N SER A 335 24.99 -24.67 -8.49
CA SER A 335 25.85 -24.75 -9.66
C SER A 335 27.13 -25.50 -9.32
N ARG A 336 27.58 -26.41 -10.19
CA ARG A 336 28.88 -27.07 -9.98
C ARG A 336 30.01 -26.08 -10.26
N LYS A 337 31.09 -26.17 -9.48
CA LYS A 337 32.32 -25.41 -9.74
C LYS A 337 32.91 -25.73 -11.11
#